data_AF-A0A6G2QYT8-F1
#
_entry.id   AF-A0A6G2QYT8-F1
#
_cell.length_a   1.000
_cell.length_b   1.000
_cell.length_c   1.000
_cell.angle_alpha   90.00
_cell.angle_beta   90.00
_cell.angle_gamma   90.00
#
_symmetry.space_group_name_H-M   'P 1'
#
loop_
_entity.id
_entity.type
_entity.pdbx_description
1 polymer ?
#
loop_
_entity_poly.entity_id
_entity_poly.type
_entity_poly.pdbx_seq_one_letter_code
_entity_poly.pdbx_strand_id
1 'polypeptide(L)'
;LYSSLATAVGRTPAELARAVAAWRQGGRTGLAVLEEPWDPPAGRFDRARPLLLAADLPAFRPWRNRLTHPRGHVQLRLGRDNLWYAYESEPGHDDWWPRGTPDPDPVGALTGLDTADDL
;
A
#
# COMPACT_ATOMS: atom_id res chain seq x y z
N LEU A 1 1.21 -27.04 3.90
CA LEU A 1 0.77 -26.27 2.71
C LEU A 1 1.42 -24.90 2.63
N TYR A 2 1.15 -23.95 3.54
CA TYR A 2 1.79 -22.62 3.50
C TYR A 2 3.31 -22.68 3.70
N SER A 3 3.78 -23.43 4.70
CA SER A 3 5.23 -23.61 4.97
C SER A 3 5.97 -24.31 3.82
N SER A 4 5.39 -25.36 3.23
CA SER A 4 5.98 -26.07 2.08
C SER A 4 6.05 -25.21 0.81
N LEU A 5 5.02 -24.38 0.54
CA LEU A 5 5.02 -23.46 -0.59
C LEU A 5 6.02 -22.32 -0.38
N ALA A 6 6.09 -21.77 0.84
CA ALA A 6 7.02 -20.70 1.20
C ALA A 6 8.48 -21.14 0.98
N THR A 7 8.86 -22.32 1.47
CA THR A 7 10.20 -22.91 1.22
C THR A 7 10.48 -23.10 -0.27
N ALA A 8 9.49 -23.57 -1.05
CA ALA A 8 9.67 -23.79 -2.48
C ALA A 8 9.89 -22.50 -3.29
N VAL A 9 9.42 -21.35 -2.81
CA VAL A 9 9.64 -20.03 -3.43
C VAL A 9 10.72 -19.19 -2.72
N GLY A 10 11.43 -19.77 -1.75
CA GLY A 10 12.48 -19.08 -0.99
C GLY A 10 11.97 -17.93 -0.12
N ARG A 11 10.72 -17.99 0.33
CA ARG A 11 10.08 -16.97 1.18
C ARG A 11 9.71 -17.53 2.55
N THR A 12 9.53 -16.64 3.51
CA THR A 12 8.89 -16.96 4.79
C THR A 12 7.38 -17.12 4.63
N PRO A 13 6.69 -17.87 5.51
CA PRO A 13 5.23 -17.97 5.48
C PRO A 13 4.52 -16.60 5.57
N ALA A 14 5.09 -15.65 6.31
CA ALA A 14 4.56 -14.30 6.45
C ALA A 14 4.65 -13.51 5.14
N GLU A 15 5.79 -13.57 4.44
CA GLU A 15 5.94 -12.93 3.12
C GLU A 15 4.99 -13.53 2.08
N LEU A 16 4.80 -14.85 2.10
CA LEU A 16 3.81 -15.51 1.24
C LEU A 16 2.39 -15.06 1.57
N ALA A 17 2.04 -14.95 2.85
CA ALA A 17 0.71 -14.53 3.28
C ALA A 17 0.43 -13.08 2.85
N ARG A 18 1.43 -12.20 2.96
CA ARG A 18 1.37 -10.81 2.48
C ARG A 18 1.21 -10.74 0.96
N ALA A 19 1.94 -11.57 0.21
CA ALA A 19 1.81 -11.66 -1.25
C ALA A 19 0.41 -12.13 -1.66
N VAL A 20 -0.14 -13.15 -0.98
CA VAL A 20 -1.52 -13.62 -1.23
C VAL A 20 -2.55 -12.54 -0.87
N ALA A 21 -2.36 -11.82 0.23
CA ALA A 21 -3.22 -10.70 0.61
C ALA A 21 -3.20 -9.59 -0.47
N ALA A 22 -2.02 -9.24 -0.99
CA ALA A 22 -1.88 -8.25 -2.06
C ALA A 22 -2.56 -8.71 -3.36
N TRP A 23 -2.42 -10.00 -3.69
CA TRP A 23 -3.13 -10.59 -4.82
C TRP A 23 -4.65 -10.58 -4.64
N ARG A 24 -5.16 -10.79 -3.42
CA ARG A 24 -6.60 -10.68 -3.15
C ARG A 24 -7.11 -9.24 -3.27
N GLN A 25 -6.30 -8.27 -2.90
CA GLN A 25 -6.65 -6.85 -2.95
C GLN A 25 -6.79 -6.32 -4.38
N GLY A 26 -5.88 -6.69 -5.30
CA GLY A 26 -5.90 -6.18 -6.69
C GLY A 26 -5.25 -7.07 -7.73
N GLY A 27 -5.28 -8.38 -7.52
CA GLY A 27 -4.75 -9.38 -8.44
C GLY A 27 -3.25 -9.21 -8.69
N ARG A 28 -2.86 -9.39 -9.95
CA ARG A 28 -1.45 -9.28 -10.38
C ARG A 28 -0.88 -7.88 -10.14
N THR A 29 -1.69 -6.84 -10.31
CA THR A 29 -1.22 -5.47 -10.07
C THR A 29 -1.03 -5.22 -8.57
N GLY A 30 -1.95 -5.67 -7.72
CA GLY A 30 -1.78 -5.59 -6.26
C GLY A 30 -0.51 -6.29 -5.77
N LEU A 31 -0.19 -7.47 -6.32
CA LEU A 31 1.08 -8.15 -6.03
C LEU A 31 2.29 -7.34 -6.50
N ALA A 32 2.28 -6.83 -7.73
CA ALA A 32 3.37 -6.00 -8.24
C ALA A 32 3.58 -4.72 -7.40
N VAL A 33 2.52 -4.11 -6.90
CA VAL A 33 2.58 -2.92 -6.02
C VAL A 33 3.21 -3.25 -4.66
N LEU A 34 2.99 -4.46 -4.15
CA LEU A 34 3.66 -4.92 -2.93
C LEU A 34 5.18 -5.07 -3.16
N GLU A 35 5.57 -5.67 -4.28
CA GLU A 35 6.94 -6.17 -4.51
C GLU A 35 7.86 -5.16 -5.21
N GLU A 36 7.33 -4.37 -6.15
CA GLU A 36 8.13 -3.61 -7.11
C GLU A 36 7.86 -2.10 -7.00
N PRO A 37 8.64 -1.36 -6.19
CA PRO A 37 8.56 0.08 -6.21
C PRO A 37 9.11 0.65 -7.53
N TRP A 38 8.36 1.58 -8.11
CA TRP A 38 8.64 2.16 -9.43
C TRP A 38 8.51 3.69 -9.38
N ASP A 39 9.14 4.38 -10.33
CA ASP A 39 9.11 5.84 -10.42
C ASP A 39 7.98 6.28 -11.36
N PRO A 40 6.86 6.83 -10.84
CA PRO A 40 5.78 7.31 -11.67
C PRO A 40 6.16 8.56 -12.46
N PRO A 41 5.68 8.70 -13.71
CA PRO A 41 5.70 9.98 -14.39
C PRO A 41 5.00 11.05 -13.56
N ALA A 42 5.38 12.31 -13.79
CA ALA A 42 4.67 13.44 -13.20
C ALA A 42 3.16 13.35 -13.49
N GLY A 43 2.34 13.75 -12.53
CA GLY A 43 0.88 13.77 -12.68
C GLY A 43 0.14 13.17 -11.49
N ARG A 44 -0.35 11.93 -11.60
CA ARG A 44 -1.24 11.34 -10.58
C ARG A 44 -0.59 11.26 -9.20
N PHE A 45 0.69 10.90 -9.15
CA PHE A 45 1.44 10.85 -7.89
C PHE A 45 1.58 12.25 -7.26
N ASP A 46 1.94 13.26 -8.05
CA ASP A 46 2.13 14.64 -7.56
C ASP A 46 0.83 15.26 -7.03
N ARG A 47 -0.31 14.91 -7.65
CA ARG A 47 -1.63 15.39 -7.22
C ARG A 47 -2.13 14.77 -5.93
N ALA A 48 -1.58 13.63 -5.49
CA ALA A 48 -2.11 12.95 -4.31
C ALA A 48 -1.83 13.69 -3.01
N ARG A 49 -0.63 14.27 -2.83
CA ARG A 49 -0.30 14.99 -1.58
C ARG A 49 -1.23 16.19 -1.33
N PRO A 50 -1.52 17.06 -2.32
CA PRO A 50 -2.54 18.11 -2.17
C PRO A 50 -3.94 17.57 -1.84
N LEU A 51 -4.36 16.45 -2.43
CA LEU A 51 -5.67 15.85 -2.14
C LEU A 51 -5.78 15.36 -0.69
N LEU A 52 -4.74 14.68 -0.19
CA LEU A 52 -4.68 14.23 1.20
C LEU A 52 -4.75 15.42 2.18
N LEU A 53 -3.97 16.47 1.91
CA LEU A 53 -3.99 17.69 2.74
C LEU A 53 -5.35 18.39 2.73
N ALA A 54 -6.04 18.41 1.58
CA ALA A 54 -7.39 18.99 1.47
C ALA A 54 -8.46 18.17 2.20
N ALA A 55 -8.18 16.91 2.52
CA ALA A 55 -9.01 16.03 3.34
C ALA A 55 -8.58 16.03 4.83
N ASP A 56 -7.84 17.05 5.28
CA ASP A 56 -7.32 17.19 6.64
C ASP A 56 -6.38 16.06 7.12
N LEU A 57 -5.83 15.28 6.18
CA LEU A 57 -4.80 14.28 6.47
C LEU A 57 -3.41 14.93 6.51
N PRO A 58 -2.44 14.37 7.27
CA PRO A 58 -1.12 14.97 7.37
C PRO A 58 -0.33 14.91 6.06
N ALA A 59 0.81 15.61 6.03
CA ALA A 59 1.71 15.55 4.88
C ALA A 59 2.44 14.20 4.81
N PHE A 60 1.96 13.28 3.96
CA PHE A 60 2.64 12.02 3.70
C PHE A 60 4.00 12.25 3.03
N ARG A 61 4.99 11.44 3.41
CA ARG A 61 6.36 11.47 2.90
C ARG A 61 6.46 10.65 1.61
N PRO A 62 6.90 11.25 0.48
CA PRO A 62 7.01 10.54 -0.78
C PRO A 62 8.31 9.74 -0.90
N TRP A 63 8.22 8.59 -1.55
CA TRP A 63 9.36 7.81 -2.04
C TRP A 63 8.91 6.93 -3.21
N ARG A 64 9.44 7.18 -4.42
CA ARG A 64 9.01 6.50 -5.65
C ARG A 64 7.48 6.56 -5.79
N ASN A 65 6.81 5.43 -6.00
CA ASN A 65 5.36 5.29 -6.03
C ASN A 65 4.69 5.19 -4.65
N ARG A 66 5.37 5.55 -3.55
CA ARG A 66 4.87 5.37 -2.18
C ARG A 66 4.70 6.71 -1.47
N LEU A 67 3.62 6.83 -0.71
CA LEU A 67 3.35 7.91 0.23
C LEU A 67 3.22 7.29 1.61
N THR A 68 4.10 7.63 2.54
CA THR A 68 4.09 7.07 3.91
C THR A 68 3.59 8.10 4.91
N HIS A 69 2.64 7.71 5.75
CA HIS A 69 2.12 8.52 6.84
C HIS A 69 3.27 8.90 7.81
N PRO A 70 3.29 10.11 8.40
CA PRO A 70 4.41 10.55 9.26
C PRO A 70 4.61 9.70 10.51
N ARG A 71 3.55 9.05 11.03
CA ARG A 71 3.64 8.09 12.14
C ARG A 71 4.10 6.69 11.70
N GLY A 72 4.27 6.45 10.40
CA GLY A 72 4.87 5.22 9.87
C GLY A 72 4.00 3.96 9.93
N HIS A 73 2.69 4.08 10.18
CA HIS A 73 1.77 2.93 10.27
C HIS A 73 0.83 2.77 9.05
N VAL A 74 0.77 3.77 8.16
CA VAL A 74 -0.01 3.73 6.91
C VAL A 74 0.89 4.11 5.74
N GLN A 75 0.70 3.42 4.61
CA GLN A 75 1.35 3.74 3.36
C GLN A 75 0.40 3.55 2.18
N LEU A 76 0.31 4.57 1.33
CA LEU A 76 -0.34 4.47 0.03
C LEU A 76 0.70 4.15 -1.03
N ARG A 77 0.37 3.24 -1.95
CA ARG A 77 1.22 2.90 -3.09
C ARG A 77 0.45 3.02 -4.39
N LEU A 78 1.01 3.74 -5.34
CA LEU A 78 0.44 3.91 -6.67
C LEU A 78 0.79 2.71 -7.55
N GLY A 79 -0.21 2.04 -8.10
CA GLY A 79 -0.06 0.99 -9.10
C GLY A 79 0.10 1.53 -10.52
N ARG A 80 0.64 0.70 -11.41
CA ARG A 80 0.76 1.00 -12.84
C ARG A 80 -0.59 1.07 -13.56
N ASP A 81 -1.63 0.53 -12.92
CA ASP A 81 -3.03 0.66 -13.30
C ASP A 81 -3.67 2.00 -12.88
N ASN A 82 -2.89 2.89 -12.26
CA ASN A 82 -3.33 4.20 -11.75
C ASN A 82 -4.30 4.13 -10.54
N LEU A 83 -4.32 3.00 -9.82
CA LEU A 83 -5.05 2.87 -8.56
C LEU A 83 -4.10 3.04 -7.37
N TRP A 84 -4.63 3.55 -6.27
CA TRP A 84 -3.98 3.65 -4.98
C TRP A 84 -4.31 2.43 -4.14
N TYR A 85 -3.26 1.80 -3.62
CA TYR A 85 -3.33 0.64 -2.77
C TYR A 85 -2.92 1.05 -1.36
N ALA A 86 -3.79 0.84 -0.39
CA ALA A 86 -3.50 1.10 1.01
C ALA A 86 -2.81 -0.10 1.67
N TYR A 87 -1.84 0.23 2.52
CA TYR A 87 -1.10 -0.71 3.34
C TYR A 87 -0.99 -0.18 4.77
N GLU A 88 -0.96 -1.09 5.73
CA GLU A 88 -0.69 -0.81 7.14
C GLU A 88 0.55 -1.59 7.62
N SER A 89 1.23 -1.08 8.64
CA SER A 89 2.28 -1.80 9.35
C SER A 89 2.36 -1.29 10.78
N GLU A 90 3.04 -2.04 11.64
CA GLU A 90 3.47 -1.46 12.91
C GLU A 90 4.45 -0.29 12.67
N PRO A 91 4.41 0.78 13.46
CA PRO A 91 5.35 1.89 13.32
C PRO A 91 6.80 1.42 13.39
N GLY A 92 7.58 1.72 12.35
CA GLY A 92 9.00 1.37 12.28
C GLY A 92 9.29 -0.05 11.75
N HIS A 93 8.26 -0.79 11.36
CA HIS A 93 8.40 -2.08 10.69
C HIS A 93 8.15 -1.96 9.18
N ASP A 94 8.81 -2.82 8.41
CA ASP A 94 8.67 -2.87 6.94
C ASP A 94 7.69 -3.96 6.45
N ASP A 95 6.89 -4.52 7.36
CA ASP A 95 5.95 -5.60 7.10
C ASP A 95 4.56 -5.10 6.63
N TRP A 96 4.55 -4.29 5.57
CA TRP A 96 3.35 -3.67 5.01
C TRP A 96 2.25 -4.67 4.56
N TRP A 97 1.15 -4.73 5.29
CA TRP A 97 -0.02 -5.54 4.98
C TRP A 97 -1.03 -4.76 4.13
N PRO A 98 -1.46 -5.30 2.98
CA PRO A 98 -2.45 -4.64 2.13
C PRO A 98 -3.83 -4.60 2.79
N ARG A 99 -4.52 -3.47 2.65
CA ARG A 99 -5.80 -3.16 3.31
C ARG A 99 -6.76 -2.42 2.40
N GLY A 100 -8.06 -2.56 2.68
CA GLY A 100 -9.11 -1.88 1.93
C GLY A 100 -9.15 -2.28 0.46
N THR A 101 -9.91 -1.51 -0.33
CA THR A 101 -10.06 -1.71 -1.77
C THR A 101 -9.20 -0.69 -2.52
N PRO A 102 -8.51 -1.07 -3.61
CA PRO A 102 -7.78 -0.11 -4.42
C PRO A 102 -8.72 0.94 -5.01
N ASP A 103 -8.32 2.22 -5.00
CA ASP A 103 -9.17 3.33 -5.42
C ASP A 103 -8.41 4.32 -6.33
N PRO A 104 -9.02 4.92 -7.37
CA PRO A 104 -8.38 5.98 -8.15
C PRO A 104 -8.04 7.24 -7.33
N ASP A 105 -8.76 7.52 -6.25
CA ASP A 105 -8.53 8.61 -5.29
C ASP A 105 -7.68 8.12 -4.11
N PRO A 106 -6.53 8.75 -3.80
CA PRO A 106 -5.75 8.39 -2.63
C PRO A 106 -6.54 8.51 -1.30
N VAL A 107 -7.51 9.40 -1.21
CA VAL A 107 -8.36 9.52 0.00
C VAL A 107 -9.32 8.33 0.09
N GLY A 108 -9.96 7.96 -1.02
CA GLY A 108 -10.86 6.80 -1.09
C GLY A 108 -10.16 5.48 -0.73
N ALA A 109 -8.89 5.33 -1.13
CA ALA A 109 -8.08 4.16 -0.76
C ALA A 109 -7.86 4.05 0.76
N LEU A 110 -7.88 5.17 1.50
CA LEU A 110 -7.74 5.20 2.95
C LEU A 110 -9.08 4.97 3.68
N THR A 111 -10.22 5.25 3.06
CA THR A 111 -11.54 5.08 3.70
C THR A 111 -11.82 3.62 4.11
N GLY A 112 -11.17 2.64 3.46
CA GLY A 112 -11.22 1.23 3.88
C GLY A 112 -10.32 0.86 5.08
N LEU A 113 -9.50 1.80 5.57
CA LEU A 113 -8.71 1.68 6.80
C LEU A 113 -9.47 2.17 8.03
N ASP A 114 -10.39 3.13 7.86
CA ASP A 114 -11.18 3.81 8.91
C ASP A 114 -12.13 2.90 9.72
N THR A 115 -12.05 1.58 9.55
CA THR A 115 -12.81 0.62 10.36
C THR A 115 -12.01 0.08 11.56
N ALA A 116 -10.77 0.52 11.77
CA ALA A 116 -9.99 0.21 12.97
C ALA A 116 -9.14 1.43 13.38
N ASP A 117 -9.69 2.23 14.30
CA ASP A 117 -9.10 3.27 15.16
C ASP A 117 -7.88 4.09 14.66
N ASP A 118 -8.10 5.41 14.63
CA ASP A 118 -7.14 6.53 14.69
C ASP A 118 -6.10 6.68 13.56
N LEU A 119 -6.48 7.42 12.51
CA LEU A 119 -5.54 8.16 11.65
C LEU A 119 -4.97 9.40 12.37
#